data_AF-A0A5N9CKI4-F1
#
_entry.id   AF-A0A5N9CKI4-F1
#
_cell.length_a   1.000
_cell.length_b   1.000
_cell.length_c   1.000
_cell.angle_alpha   90.00
_cell.angle_beta   90.00
_cell.angle_gamma   90.00
#
_symmetry.space_group_name_H-M   'P 1'
#
loop_
_entity.id
_entity.type
_entity.pdbx_description
1 polymer ?
#
loop_
_entity_poly.entity_id
_entity_poly.type
_entity_poly.pdbx_seq_one_letter_code
_entity_poly.pdbx_strand_id
1 'polypeptide(L)'
;MRFCSNINRKGRYNMSTIDLKTAQKILEGAQAKSSELAANFCICVVDPRGDLITFIREDGAPWRSVFISQGKAAASAAFMQPSGKLAEGGPSPIHQGLMGMLGGRMIPGQGALPVYEGQTIIGAVGVSGGPSQEDEQVALAGITHAGFTTAP
;
A
#
# COMPACT_ATOMS: atom_id res chain seq x y z
N MET A 1 22.24 -2.02 15.81
CA MET A 1 21.36 -1.31 14.86
C MET A 1 21.46 0.18 15.14
N ARG A 2 22.20 0.94 14.32
CA ARG A 2 22.24 2.40 14.41
C ARG A 2 21.17 2.97 13.47
N PHE A 3 20.07 3.48 14.02
CA PHE A 3 19.21 4.41 13.30
C PHE A 3 20.03 5.70 13.12
N CYS A 4 20.47 5.98 11.90
CA CYS A 4 21.19 7.21 11.59
C CYS A 4 20.17 8.36 11.50
N SER A 5 19.94 9.07 12.61
CA SER A 5 19.04 10.22 12.64
C SER A 5 19.74 11.47 12.09
N ASN A 6 19.44 11.87 10.85
CA ASN A 6 19.83 13.18 10.34
C ASN A 6 18.79 14.24 10.74
N ILE A 7 19.15 15.07 11.72
CA ILE A 7 18.34 16.19 12.20
C ILE A 7 18.42 17.32 11.17
N ASN A 8 17.29 17.69 10.56
CA ASN A 8 17.18 18.92 9.78
C ASN A 8 16.52 20.03 10.63
N ARG A 9 16.82 21.31 10.33
CA ARG A 9 16.70 22.53 11.16
C ARG A 9 15.32 22.91 11.77
N LYS A 10 14.34 22.01 11.84
CA LYS A 10 13.04 22.23 12.50
C LYS A 10 12.53 21.01 13.27
N GLY A 11 13.33 20.36 14.12
CA GLY A 11 12.86 19.43 15.17
C GLY A 11 11.85 18.34 14.77
N ARG A 12 11.68 18.05 13.48
CA ARG A 12 10.76 17.06 12.93
C ARG A 12 11.60 15.81 12.72
N TYR A 13 11.21 14.72 13.36
CA TYR A 13 11.70 13.40 13.00
C TYR A 13 11.36 13.18 11.53
N ASN A 14 12.37 13.22 10.65
CA ASN A 14 12.24 12.84 9.24
C ASN A 14 12.06 11.32 9.19
N MET A 15 10.84 10.86 9.43
CA MET A 15 10.45 9.53 8.96
C MET A 15 10.28 9.69 7.45
N SER A 16 11.09 8.98 6.66
CA SER A 16 10.93 8.90 5.21
C SER A 16 9.57 8.29 4.94
N THR A 17 8.61 9.15 4.61
CA THR A 17 7.21 8.79 4.41
C THR A 17 6.73 9.45 3.13
N ILE A 18 5.79 8.81 2.46
CA ILE A 18 5.05 9.42 1.37
C ILE A 18 4.35 10.68 1.89
N ASP A 19 4.58 11.84 1.27
CA ASP A 19 3.81 13.05 1.52
C ASP A 19 2.52 13.07 0.67
N LEU A 20 1.58 13.96 0.98
CA LEU A 20 0.29 14.00 0.28
C LEU A 20 0.46 14.24 -1.23
N LYS A 21 1.41 15.09 -1.63
CA LYS A 21 1.67 15.39 -3.05
C LYS A 21 2.15 14.15 -3.80
N THR A 22 3.02 13.37 -3.19
CA THR A 22 3.51 12.11 -3.75
C THR A 22 2.39 11.07 -3.79
N ALA A 23 1.58 11.00 -2.73
CA ALA A 23 0.43 10.10 -2.69
C ALA A 23 -0.57 10.41 -3.80
N GLN A 24 -0.82 11.69 -4.10
CA GLN A 24 -1.68 12.11 -5.22
C GLN A 24 -1.12 11.66 -6.58
N LYS A 25 0.20 11.76 -6.81
CA LYS A 25 0.82 11.23 -8.03
C LYS A 25 0.68 9.71 -8.17
N ILE A 26 0.80 8.99 -7.04
CA ILE A 26 0.55 7.54 -7.03
C ILE A 26 -0.89 7.26 -7.46
N LEU A 27 -1.86 8.01 -6.95
CA LEU A 27 -3.26 7.89 -7.36
C LEU A 27 -3.45 8.18 -8.85
N GLU A 28 -2.85 9.25 -9.37
CA GLU A 28 -2.93 9.61 -10.80
C GLU A 28 -2.48 8.45 -11.70
N GLY A 29 -1.33 7.83 -11.40
CA GLY A 29 -0.83 6.67 -12.16
C GLY A 29 -1.72 5.43 -12.02
N ALA A 30 -2.27 5.20 -10.82
CA ALA A 30 -3.17 4.07 -10.57
C ALA A 30 -4.51 4.24 -11.31
N GLN A 31 -5.10 5.43 -11.30
CA GLN A 31 -6.35 5.74 -12.01
C GLN A 31 -6.18 5.68 -13.53
N ALA A 32 -5.02 6.10 -14.05
CA ALA A 32 -4.68 5.91 -15.46
C ALA A 32 -4.71 4.42 -15.83
N LYS A 33 -4.13 3.56 -14.98
CA LYS A 33 -4.15 2.11 -15.21
C LYS A 33 -5.54 1.50 -15.07
N SER A 34 -6.33 1.93 -14.10
CA SER A 34 -7.75 1.55 -13.97
C SER A 34 -8.53 1.83 -15.26
N SER A 35 -8.33 3.02 -15.83
CA SER A 35 -8.98 3.44 -17.07
C SER A 35 -8.59 2.55 -18.26
N GLU A 36 -7.31 2.15 -18.36
CA GLU A 36 -6.84 1.20 -19.38
C GLU A 36 -7.50 -0.19 -19.23
N LEU A 37 -7.74 -0.62 -18.00
CA LEU A 37 -8.37 -1.92 -17.70
C LEU A 37 -9.90 -1.91 -17.84
N ALA A 38 -10.51 -0.72 -18.07
CA ALA A 38 -11.95 -0.54 -18.10
C ALA A 38 -12.67 -1.11 -16.85
N ALA A 39 -12.03 -0.96 -15.68
CA ALA A 39 -12.52 -1.46 -14.39
C ALA A 39 -12.34 -0.41 -13.29
N ASN A 40 -13.18 -0.49 -12.25
CA ASN A 40 -13.23 0.51 -11.18
C ASN A 40 -12.72 -0.07 -9.85
N PHE A 41 -11.85 0.66 -9.17
CA PHE A 41 -11.11 0.21 -8.00
C PHE A 41 -11.23 1.15 -6.80
N CYS A 42 -10.94 0.60 -5.63
CA CYS A 42 -10.58 1.34 -4.44
C CYS A 42 -9.05 1.33 -4.33
N ILE A 43 -8.43 2.50 -4.27
CA ILE A 43 -6.97 2.65 -4.21
C ILE A 43 -6.62 3.36 -2.89
N CYS A 44 -5.75 2.73 -2.11
CA CYS A 44 -5.33 3.17 -0.79
C CYS A 44 -3.81 3.37 -0.75
N VAL A 45 -3.35 4.50 -0.23
CA VAL A 45 -1.93 4.76 0.03
C VAL A 45 -1.74 4.99 1.53
N VAL A 46 -0.79 4.26 2.12
CA VAL A 46 -0.49 4.30 3.56
C VAL A 46 0.97 4.66 3.82
N ASP A 47 1.25 5.19 5.01
CA ASP A 47 2.60 5.43 5.51
C ASP A 47 3.29 4.09 5.89
N PRO A 48 4.59 4.09 6.29
CA PRO A 48 5.29 2.86 6.68
C PRO A 48 4.68 2.12 7.89
N ARG A 49 3.84 2.78 8.69
CA ARG A 49 3.13 2.18 9.84
C ARG A 49 1.78 1.60 9.44
N GLY A 50 1.36 1.78 8.19
CA GLY A 50 0.06 1.39 7.68
C GLY A 50 -1.04 2.40 7.99
N ASP A 51 -0.71 3.63 8.39
CA ASP A 51 -1.69 4.70 8.59
C ASP A 51 -2.07 5.34 7.26
N LEU A 52 -3.37 5.62 7.08
CA LEU A 52 -3.91 6.16 5.83
C LEU A 52 -3.35 7.55 5.52
N ILE A 53 -2.83 7.73 4.30
CA ILE A 53 -2.45 9.04 3.77
C ILE A 53 -3.54 9.57 2.84
N THR A 54 -3.91 8.77 1.84
CA THR A 54 -4.98 9.12 0.89
C THR A 54 -5.67 7.85 0.39
N PHE A 55 -6.93 8.02 0.00
CA PHE A 55 -7.78 6.95 -0.49
C PHE A 55 -8.75 7.50 -1.52
N ILE A 56 -8.99 6.72 -2.57
CA ILE A 56 -10.08 6.95 -3.52
C ILE A 56 -10.89 5.68 -3.71
N ARG A 57 -12.19 5.87 -3.90
CA ARG A 57 -13.10 4.86 -4.43
C ARG A 57 -13.65 5.40 -5.73
N GLU A 58 -13.30 4.75 -6.83
CA GLU A 58 -13.83 5.12 -8.14
C GLU A 58 -15.33 4.80 -8.22
N ASP A 59 -16.02 5.53 -9.09
CA ASP A 59 -17.44 5.32 -9.33
C ASP A 59 -17.67 3.90 -9.86
N GLY A 60 -18.66 3.19 -9.31
CA GLY A 60 -18.91 1.79 -9.64
C GLY A 60 -17.98 0.77 -8.96
N ALA A 61 -16.94 1.19 -8.23
CA ALA A 61 -16.12 0.25 -7.45
C ALA A 61 -16.93 -0.38 -6.28
N PRO A 62 -16.77 -1.70 -6.00
CA PRO A 62 -17.52 -2.39 -4.95
C PRO A 62 -17.29 -1.77 -3.56
N TRP A 63 -18.37 -1.59 -2.78
CA TRP A 63 -18.25 -0.98 -1.43
C TRP A 63 -17.31 -1.77 -0.50
N ARG A 64 -17.29 -3.10 -0.62
CA ARG A 64 -16.41 -3.99 0.16
C ARG A 64 -14.92 -3.75 -0.12
N SER A 65 -14.60 -3.26 -1.30
CA SER A 65 -13.22 -3.01 -1.72
C SER A 65 -12.56 -1.87 -0.95
N VAL A 66 -13.36 -0.97 -0.33
CA VAL A 66 -12.86 0.09 0.55
C VAL A 66 -12.02 -0.49 1.70
N PHE A 67 -12.58 -1.49 2.39
CA PHE A 67 -11.92 -2.12 3.53
C PHE A 67 -10.82 -3.09 3.09
N ILE A 68 -11.04 -3.79 1.97
CA ILE A 68 -10.08 -4.75 1.43
C ILE A 68 -8.79 -4.06 0.98
N SER A 69 -8.86 -2.96 0.23
CA SER A 69 -7.66 -2.26 -0.25
C SER A 69 -6.86 -1.64 0.91
N GLN A 70 -7.54 -1.08 1.90
CA GLN A 70 -6.91 -0.59 3.14
C GLN A 70 -6.21 -1.71 3.90
N GLY A 71 -6.88 -2.86 4.06
CA GLY A 71 -6.31 -4.01 4.77
C GLY A 71 -5.11 -4.62 4.06
N LYS A 72 -5.14 -4.73 2.72
CA LYS A 72 -4.00 -5.18 1.92
C LYS A 72 -2.82 -4.20 2.02
N ALA A 73 -3.08 -2.89 1.93
CA ALA A 73 -2.04 -1.86 2.06
C ALA A 73 -1.35 -1.92 3.43
N ALA A 74 -2.13 -2.00 4.51
CA ALA A 74 -1.61 -2.11 5.87
C ALA A 74 -0.79 -3.39 6.06
N ALA A 75 -1.23 -4.52 5.50
CA ALA A 75 -0.47 -5.76 5.53
C ALA A 75 0.87 -5.63 4.77
N SER A 76 0.85 -5.04 3.59
CA SER A 76 2.07 -4.86 2.80
C SER A 76 3.09 -3.94 3.48
N ALA A 77 2.63 -2.84 4.09
CA ALA A 77 3.48 -1.95 4.88
C ALA A 77 4.09 -2.67 6.11
N ALA A 78 3.26 -3.39 6.88
CA ALA A 78 3.70 -4.05 8.11
C ALA A 78 4.77 -5.13 7.88
N PHE A 79 4.66 -5.86 6.77
CA PHE A 79 5.55 -6.98 6.46
C PHE A 79 6.59 -6.69 5.37
N MET A 80 6.63 -5.45 4.87
CA MET A 80 7.59 -4.98 3.86
C MET A 80 7.67 -5.90 2.63
N GLN A 81 6.52 -6.41 2.19
CA GLN A 81 6.43 -7.35 1.07
C GLN A 81 5.06 -7.24 0.39
N PRO A 82 4.90 -7.76 -0.84
CA PRO A 82 3.60 -7.85 -1.48
C PRO A 82 2.58 -8.57 -0.59
N SER A 83 1.37 -8.03 -0.46
CA SER A 83 0.35 -8.60 0.43
C SER A 83 -0.11 -10.00 0.01
N GLY A 84 0.10 -10.38 -1.25
CA GLY A 84 -0.15 -11.72 -1.77
C GLY A 84 0.76 -12.79 -1.15
N LYS A 85 2.02 -12.46 -0.87
CA LYS A 85 2.98 -13.39 -0.25
C LYS A 85 2.58 -13.80 1.16
N LEU A 86 1.78 -12.98 1.84
CA LEU A 86 1.26 -13.30 3.17
C LEU A 86 0.11 -14.33 3.13
N ALA A 87 -0.49 -14.54 1.97
CA ALA A 87 -1.51 -15.56 1.75
C ALA A 87 -0.91 -16.89 1.24
N GLU A 88 0.28 -16.87 0.63
CA GLU A 88 0.99 -18.07 0.18
C GLU A 88 1.33 -18.98 1.38
N GLY A 89 0.86 -20.23 1.34
CA GLY A 89 1.06 -21.19 2.44
C GLY A 89 0.23 -20.93 3.69
N GLY A 90 -0.62 -19.90 3.69
CA GLY A 90 -1.44 -19.46 4.81
C GLY A 90 -0.66 -18.61 5.83
N PRO A 91 -1.31 -17.62 6.47
CA PRO A 91 -0.66 -16.80 7.48
C PRO A 91 -0.20 -17.66 8.65
N SER A 92 1.05 -17.46 9.11
CA SER A 92 1.59 -18.14 10.29
C SER A 92 0.70 -17.89 11.52
N PRO A 93 0.72 -18.76 12.56
CA PRO A 93 -0.04 -18.53 13.79
C PRO A 93 0.23 -17.15 14.43
N ILE A 94 1.45 -16.64 14.29
CA ILE A 94 1.83 -15.30 14.75
C ILE A 94 1.15 -14.22 13.90
N HIS A 95 1.14 -14.35 12.58
CA HIS A 95 0.45 -13.41 11.69
C HIS A 95 -1.06 -13.42 11.96
N GLN A 96 -1.66 -14.59 12.15
CA GLN A 96 -3.08 -14.73 12.49
C GLN A 96 -3.40 -14.05 13.83
N GLY A 97 -2.59 -14.29 14.86
CA GLY A 97 -2.73 -13.64 16.17
C GLY A 97 -2.63 -12.13 16.07
N LEU A 98 -1.64 -11.60 15.34
CA LEU A 98 -1.48 -10.17 15.10
C LEU A 98 -2.68 -9.57 14.35
N MET A 99 -3.14 -10.21 13.26
CA MET A 99 -4.30 -9.77 12.49
C MET A 99 -5.56 -9.71 13.37
N GLY A 100 -5.75 -10.70 14.26
CA GLY A 100 -6.82 -10.72 15.25
C GLY A 100 -6.71 -9.58 16.27
N MET A 101 -5.52 -9.35 16.84
CA MET A 101 -5.27 -8.26 17.79
C MET A 101 -5.49 -6.86 17.16
N LEU A 102 -5.22 -6.71 15.88
CA LEU A 102 -5.44 -5.48 15.13
C LEU A 102 -6.88 -5.34 14.61
N GLY A 103 -7.81 -6.20 15.03
CA GLY A 103 -9.22 -6.11 14.66
C GLY A 103 -9.48 -6.26 13.16
N GLY A 104 -8.65 -7.04 12.45
CA GLY A 104 -8.81 -7.23 11.01
C GLY A 104 -8.28 -6.07 10.15
N ARG A 105 -7.51 -5.13 10.73
CA ARG A 105 -6.87 -4.03 9.99
C ARG A 105 -5.91 -4.49 8.89
N MET A 106 -5.45 -5.74 8.93
CA MET A 106 -4.59 -6.33 7.90
C MET A 106 -5.31 -7.49 7.20
N ILE A 107 -5.28 -7.48 5.88
CA ILE A 107 -5.87 -8.54 5.05
C ILE A 107 -4.76 -9.15 4.19
N PRO A 108 -4.41 -10.43 4.39
CA PRO A 108 -3.50 -11.13 3.50
C PRO A 108 -4.24 -11.43 2.18
N GLY A 109 -3.65 -11.02 1.06
CA GLY A 109 -4.25 -11.20 -0.26
C GLY A 109 -3.62 -10.30 -1.30
N GLN A 110 -3.37 -10.82 -2.50
CA GLN A 110 -2.68 -10.10 -3.59
C GLN A 110 -3.43 -8.81 -3.97
N GLY A 111 -2.68 -7.76 -4.31
CA GLY A 111 -3.23 -6.44 -4.67
C GLY A 111 -2.64 -5.26 -3.88
N ALA A 112 -1.62 -5.48 -3.05
CA ALA A 112 -0.86 -4.39 -2.45
C ALA A 112 0.65 -4.63 -2.52
N LEU A 113 1.38 -3.54 -2.71
CA LEU A 113 2.83 -3.52 -2.89
C LEU A 113 3.45 -2.47 -1.95
N PRO A 114 4.63 -2.76 -1.37
CA PRO A 114 5.37 -1.78 -0.60
C PRO A 114 5.94 -0.71 -1.54
N VAL A 115 6.18 0.49 -1.03
CA VAL A 115 6.80 1.61 -1.75
C VAL A 115 8.18 1.88 -1.18
N TYR A 116 9.19 1.85 -2.04
CA TYR A 116 10.59 2.07 -1.69
C TYR A 116 11.14 3.33 -2.36
N GLU A 117 11.91 4.10 -1.57
CA GLU A 117 12.83 5.13 -2.04
C GLU A 117 14.26 4.62 -1.83
N GLY A 118 14.82 4.03 -2.90
CA GLY A 118 16.05 3.24 -2.80
C GLY A 118 15.86 2.09 -1.80
N GLN A 119 16.74 2.01 -0.80
CA GLN A 119 16.67 0.94 0.20
C GLN A 119 15.65 1.17 1.33
N THR A 120 14.94 2.30 1.33
CA THR A 120 14.09 2.71 2.44
C THR A 120 12.62 2.52 2.09
N ILE A 121 11.88 1.76 2.91
CA ILE A 121 10.43 1.69 2.77
C ILE A 121 9.80 3.02 3.23
N ILE A 122 8.94 3.58 2.39
CA ILE A 122 8.27 4.86 2.64
C ILE A 122 6.75 4.76 2.71
N GLY A 123 6.19 3.56 2.47
CA GLY A 123 4.76 3.28 2.60
C GLY A 123 4.35 2.01 1.85
N ALA A 124 3.06 1.91 1.55
CA ALA A 124 2.50 0.87 0.69
C ALA A 124 1.28 1.39 -0.10
N VAL A 125 0.99 0.75 -1.23
CA VAL A 125 -0.22 1.00 -2.02
C VAL A 125 -1.02 -0.29 -2.07
N GLY A 126 -2.30 -0.22 -1.73
CA GLY A 126 -3.22 -1.34 -1.83
C GLY A 126 -4.44 -1.02 -2.68
N VAL A 127 -4.84 -1.98 -3.49
CA VAL A 127 -5.94 -1.86 -4.45
C VAL A 127 -6.91 -3.02 -4.29
N SER A 128 -8.19 -2.71 -4.52
CA SER A 128 -9.22 -3.73 -4.65
C SER A 128 -10.34 -3.25 -5.57
N GLY A 129 -10.78 -4.10 -6.49
CA GLY A 129 -11.93 -3.83 -7.35
C GLY A 129 -12.14 -4.89 -8.42
N GLY A 130 -11.06 -5.54 -8.85
CA GLY A 130 -11.06 -6.58 -9.88
C GLY A 130 -10.43 -7.89 -9.40
N PRO A 131 -10.00 -8.75 -10.35
CA PRO A 131 -9.10 -9.86 -10.10
C PRO A 131 -7.83 -9.42 -9.37
N SER A 132 -7.27 -10.27 -8.51
CA SER A 132 -6.13 -9.91 -7.66
C SER A 132 -4.89 -9.47 -8.45
N GLN A 133 -4.68 -10.01 -9.65
CA GLN A 133 -3.59 -9.60 -10.54
C GLN A 133 -3.80 -8.19 -11.10
N GLU A 134 -5.04 -7.81 -11.41
CA GLU A 134 -5.37 -6.45 -11.87
C GLU A 134 -5.22 -5.44 -10.73
N ASP A 135 -5.68 -5.79 -9.52
CA ASP A 135 -5.45 -4.97 -8.32
C ASP A 135 -3.94 -4.65 -8.17
N GLU A 136 -3.07 -5.66 -8.29
CA GLU A 136 -1.61 -5.48 -8.16
C GLU A 136 -0.99 -4.69 -9.32
N GLN A 137 -1.48 -4.88 -10.55
CA GLN A 137 -1.05 -4.08 -11.72
C GLN A 137 -1.37 -2.59 -11.54
N VAL A 138 -2.55 -2.26 -11.00
CA VAL A 138 -2.96 -0.89 -10.70
C VAL A 138 -2.07 -0.29 -9.60
N ALA A 139 -1.79 -1.05 -8.54
CA ALA A 139 -0.87 -0.63 -7.48
C ALA A 139 0.53 -0.33 -8.04
N LEU A 140 1.08 -1.24 -8.84
CA LEU A 140 2.39 -1.11 -9.47
C LEU A 140 2.46 0.10 -10.40
N ALA A 141 1.42 0.33 -11.22
CA ALA A 141 1.36 1.46 -12.13
C ALA A 141 1.40 2.80 -11.38
N GLY A 142 0.64 2.92 -10.28
CA GLY A 142 0.70 4.12 -9.42
C GLY A 142 2.09 4.37 -8.83
N ILE A 143 2.71 3.34 -8.26
CA ILE A 143 4.04 3.42 -7.65
C ILE A 143 5.10 3.85 -8.68
N THR A 144 5.12 3.20 -9.83
CA THR A 144 6.10 3.46 -10.90
C THR A 144 5.89 4.83 -11.54
N HIS A 145 4.63 5.26 -11.74
CA HIS A 145 4.31 6.60 -12.22
C HIS A 145 4.86 7.71 -11.31
N ALA A 146 4.81 7.50 -9.99
CA ALA A 146 5.36 8.43 -9.03
C ALA A 146 6.90 8.37 -8.90
N GLY A 147 7.57 7.43 -9.58
CA GLY A 147 9.03 7.30 -9.63
C GLY A 147 9.63 6.42 -8.53
N PHE A 148 8.83 5.56 -7.89
CA PHE A 148 9.28 4.66 -6.82
C PHE A 148 9.34 3.20 -7.26
N THR A 149 9.95 2.37 -6.43
CA THR A 149 10.07 0.92 -6.65
C THR A 149 9.25 0.14 -5.63
N THR A 150 9.00 -1.14 -5.92
CA THR A 150 8.30 -2.08 -5.02
C THR A 150 9.25 -3.03 -4.29
N ALA A 151 10.54 -2.80 -4.43
CA ALA A 151 11.63 -3.51 -3.78
C ALA A 151 12.84 -2.57 -3.63
N PRO A 152 13.75 -2.84 -2.66
CA PRO A 152 15.00 -2.10 -2.47
C PRO A 152 15.94 -2.06 -3.68
#